data_AF-A0A920DIV6-F1
#
_entry.id   AF-A0A920DIV6-F1
#
_cell.length_a   1.000
_cell.length_b   1.000
_cell.length_c   1.000
_cell.angle_alpha   90.00
_cell.angle_beta   90.00
_cell.angle_gamma   90.00
#
_symmetry.space_group_name_H-M   'P 1'
#
loop_
_entity.id
_entity.type
_entity.pdbx_description
1 polymer ?
#
loop_
_entity_poly.entity_id
_entity_poly.type
_entity_poly.pdbx_seq_one_letter_code
_entity_poly.pdbx_strand_id
1 'polypeptide(L)'
;MIETGSCLCGSISYSFQRNKIISGHHCHCKDCQKATGSGKATILVIAKKNLTIKGDPKFYETVGSGGMHINRGFCDKCGSGLLALLELERVVFVKAGTG
;
A
#
# COMPACT_ATOMS: atom_id res chain seq x y z
N MET A 1 -2.69 -17.88 9.32
CA MET A 1 -3.71 -16.89 9.69
C MET A 1 -3.91 -15.94 8.52
N ILE A 2 -5.16 -15.56 8.23
CA ILE A 2 -5.48 -14.53 7.22
C ILE A 2 -5.42 -13.19 7.93
N GLU A 3 -4.72 -12.23 7.35
CA GLU A 3 -4.74 -10.83 7.76
C GLU A 3 -5.69 -10.06 6.85
N THR A 4 -6.33 -9.05 7.41
CA THR A 4 -7.25 -8.16 6.71
C THR A 4 -6.88 -6.71 6.98
N GLY A 5 -7.44 -5.80 6.19
CA GLY A 5 -7.37 -4.38 6.44
C GLY A 5 -8.35 -3.63 5.56
N SER A 6 -8.55 -2.35 5.84
CA SER A 6 -9.46 -1.50 5.07
C SER A 6 -9.09 -0.02 5.13
N CYS A 7 -9.62 0.75 4.19
CA CYS A 7 -9.61 2.20 4.30
C CYS A 7 -10.49 2.65 5.48
N LEU A 8 -10.32 3.90 5.92
CA LEU A 8 -11.05 4.43 7.08
C LEU A 8 -12.59 4.29 6.97
N CYS A 9 -13.15 4.47 5.76
CA CYS A 9 -14.60 4.35 5.54
C CYS A 9 -15.09 2.93 5.21
N GLY A 10 -14.19 1.93 5.17
CA GLY A 10 -14.52 0.53 4.85
C GLY A 10 -14.88 0.22 3.39
N SER A 11 -14.95 1.22 2.50
CA SER A 11 -15.33 1.00 1.09
C SER A 11 -14.33 0.18 0.27
N ILE A 12 -13.07 0.15 0.71
CA ILE A 12 -12.00 -0.68 0.16
C ILE A 12 -11.44 -1.53 1.29
N SER A 13 -11.33 -2.83 1.05
CA SER A 13 -10.70 -3.79 1.97
C SER A 13 -9.75 -4.72 1.23
N TYR A 14 -8.80 -5.29 1.96
CA TYR A 14 -7.89 -6.30 1.43
C TYR A 14 -7.72 -7.46 2.40
N SER A 15 -7.26 -8.60 1.87
CA SER A 15 -6.86 -9.74 2.67
C SER A 15 -5.71 -10.52 2.03
N PHE A 16 -4.90 -11.16 2.88
CA PHE A 16 -3.80 -12.02 2.46
C PHE A 16 -3.44 -13.01 3.58
N GLN A 17 -2.72 -14.08 3.27
CA GLN A 17 -2.22 -14.99 4.30
C GLN A 17 -0.92 -14.45 4.91
N ARG A 18 -0.80 -14.43 6.25
CA ARG A 18 0.38 -13.92 6.96
C ARG A 18 1.70 -14.53 6.49
N ASN A 19 1.71 -15.83 6.18
CA ASN A 19 2.90 -16.55 5.69
C ASN A 19 3.25 -16.23 4.22
N LYS A 20 2.52 -15.33 3.54
CA LYS A 20 2.81 -14.86 2.19
C LYS A 20 3.41 -13.46 2.14
N ILE A 21 3.63 -12.83 3.29
CA ILE A 21 4.41 -11.59 3.39
C ILE A 21 5.85 -11.89 2.98
N ILE A 22 6.36 -11.17 1.99
CA ILE A 22 7.74 -11.31 1.49
C ILE A 22 8.70 -10.57 2.42
N SER A 23 8.36 -9.35 2.79
CA SER A 23 9.12 -8.52 3.75
C SER A 23 8.26 -7.37 4.28
N GLY A 24 8.71 -6.73 5.36
CA GLY A 24 8.10 -5.55 5.94
C GLY A 24 9.15 -4.46 6.16
N HIS A 25 8.81 -3.21 5.84
CA HIS A 25 9.76 -2.10 5.85
C HIS A 25 9.18 -0.86 6.51
N HIS A 26 10.06 -0.09 7.14
CA HIS A 26 9.81 1.27 7.57
C HIS A 26 10.59 2.22 6.67
N CYS A 27 9.92 2.82 5.68
CA CYS A 27 10.56 3.76 4.79
C CYS A 27 10.48 5.18 5.36
N HIS A 28 11.65 5.79 5.54
CA HIS A 28 11.82 7.13 6.10
C HIS A 28 12.10 8.21 5.05
N CYS A 29 12.01 7.91 3.75
CA CYS A 29 12.25 8.93 2.73
C CYS A 29 11.19 10.04 2.77
N LYS A 30 11.53 11.21 2.22
CA LYS A 30 10.63 12.38 2.25
C LYS A 30 9.31 12.15 1.51
N ASP A 31 9.32 11.35 0.44
CA ASP A 31 8.09 11.04 -0.29
C ASP A 31 7.16 10.13 0.52
N CYS A 32 7.72 9.16 1.26
CA CYS A 32 6.96 8.33 2.17
C CYS A 32 6.42 9.13 3.36
N GLN A 33 7.20 10.08 3.91
CA GLN A 33 6.72 10.99 4.95
C GLN A 33 5.54 11.84 4.45
N LYS A 34 5.68 12.47 3.28
CA LYS A 34 4.62 13.29 2.67
C LYS A 34 3.38 12.48 2.33
N ALA A 35 3.55 11.27 1.78
CA ALA A 35 2.44 10.42 1.39
C ALA A 35 1.63 9.84 2.56
N THR A 36 2.22 9.74 3.76
CA THR A 36 1.51 9.26 4.96
C THR A 36 1.18 10.37 5.95
N GLY A 37 1.74 11.58 5.80
CA GLY A 37 1.66 12.63 6.82
C GLY A 37 2.37 12.25 8.13
N SER A 38 3.26 11.26 8.12
CA SER A 38 3.93 10.71 9.31
C SER A 38 5.45 10.70 9.15
N GLY A 39 6.19 10.35 10.20
CA GLY A 39 7.65 10.24 10.16
C GLY A 39 8.18 9.08 9.30
N LYS A 40 7.29 8.19 8.84
CA LYS A 40 7.61 7.04 7.99
C LYS A 40 6.37 6.50 7.27
N ALA A 41 6.61 5.62 6.30
CA ALA A 41 5.61 4.67 5.82
C ALA A 41 5.98 3.26 6.30
N THR A 42 5.04 2.58 6.96
CA THR A 42 5.15 1.15 7.27
C THR A 42 4.47 0.36 6.16
N ILE A 43 5.24 -0.44 5.42
CA ILE A 43 4.75 -1.17 4.24
C ILE A 43 5.09 -2.65 4.32
N LEU A 44 4.18 -3.50 3.84
CA LEU A 44 4.36 -4.93 3.64
C LEU A 44 4.47 -5.23 2.16
N VAL A 45 5.42 -6.05 1.76
CA VAL A 45 5.60 -6.50 0.38
C VAL A 45 4.89 -7.84 0.20
N ILE A 46 3.94 -7.89 -0.72
CA ILE A 46 3.12 -9.07 -0.97
C ILE A 46 3.03 -9.29 -2.48
N ALA A 47 3.23 -10.52 -2.95
CA ALA A 47 2.99 -10.83 -4.36
C ALA A 47 1.52 -10.57 -4.71
N LYS A 48 1.26 -9.90 -5.84
CA LYS A 48 -0.09 -9.50 -6.27
C LYS A 48 -1.08 -10.68 -6.28
N LYS A 49 -0.62 -11.88 -6.68
CA LYS A 49 -1.41 -13.12 -6.68
C LYS A 49 -1.87 -13.60 -5.29
N ASN A 50 -1.21 -13.15 -4.22
CA ASN A 50 -1.53 -13.53 -2.84
C ASN A 50 -2.38 -12.46 -2.12
N LEU A 51 -2.71 -11.36 -2.81
CA LEU A 51 -3.47 -10.24 -2.26
C LEU A 51 -4.85 -10.20 -2.90
N THR A 52 -5.89 -10.28 -2.09
CA THR A 52 -7.27 -10.04 -2.51
C THR A 52 -7.66 -8.62 -2.13
N ILE A 53 -8.25 -7.85 -3.05
CA ILE A 53 -8.76 -6.50 -2.80
C ILE A 53 -10.24 -6.48 -3.18
N LYS A 54 -11.07 -5.89 -2.33
CA LYS A 54 -12.47 -5.57 -2.60
C LYS A 54 -12.65 -4.06 -2.59
N GLY A 55 -13.47 -3.55 -3.50
CA GLY A 55 -13.60 -2.12 -3.78
C GLY A 55 -12.66 -1.66 -4.90
N ASP A 56 -12.71 -0.37 -5.24
CA ASP A 56 -11.97 0.21 -6.38
C ASP A 56 -11.01 1.31 -5.90
N PRO A 57 -9.76 0.98 -5.56
CA PRO A 57 -8.76 1.99 -5.23
C PRO A 57 -8.43 2.85 -6.46
N LYS A 58 -8.40 4.16 -6.26
CA LYS A 58 -7.87 5.10 -7.25
C LYS A 58 -6.36 5.17 -7.13
N PHE A 59 -5.69 5.46 -8.23
CA PHE A 59 -4.24 5.54 -8.30
C PHE A 59 -3.82 6.89 -8.86
N TYR A 60 -2.73 7.43 -8.31
CA TYR A 60 -1.97 8.51 -8.92
C TYR A 60 -0.50 8.14 -8.91
N GLU A 61 0.23 8.62 -9.90
CA GLU A 61 1.65 8.35 -10.02
C GLU A 61 2.49 9.43 -9.33
N THR A 62 3.60 9.01 -8.74
CA THR A 62 4.65 9.89 -8.23
C THR A 62 6.00 9.36 -8.66
N VAL A 63 6.96 10.24 -8.94
CA VAL A 63 8.37 9.85 -9.09
C VAL A 63 9.02 9.93 -7.71
N GLY A 64 9.43 8.79 -7.17
CA GLY A 64 10.13 8.73 -5.90
C GLY A 64 11.53 9.34 -5.99
N SER A 65 12.12 9.67 -4.84
CA SER A 65 13.43 10.31 -4.73
C SER A 65 14.58 9.53 -5.42
N GLY A 66 14.39 8.22 -5.66
CA GLY A 66 15.31 7.38 -6.43
C GLY A 66 15.04 7.30 -7.93
N GLY A 67 14.15 8.14 -8.48
CA GLY A 67 13.77 8.15 -9.90
C GLY A 67 12.72 7.10 -10.30
N MET A 68 12.25 6.27 -9.37
CA MET A 68 11.27 5.22 -9.67
C MET A 68 9.84 5.77 -9.72
N HIS A 69 9.05 5.35 -10.71
CA HIS A 69 7.62 5.63 -10.79
C HIS A 69 6.84 4.74 -9.79
N ILE A 70 6.06 5.38 -8.94
CA ILE A 70 5.27 4.75 -7.87
C ILE A 70 3.81 5.13 -8.06
N ASN A 71 2.98 4.15 -8.37
CA ASN A 71 1.53 4.28 -8.41
C ASN A 71 0.95 4.09 -7.02
N ARG A 72 0.44 5.16 -6.41
CA ARG A 72 -0.07 5.18 -5.03
C ARG A 72 -1.58 4.96 -5.03
N GLY A 73 -2.01 3.84 -4.45
CA GLY A 73 -3.42 3.47 -4.35
C GLY A 73 -4.09 4.03 -3.10
N PHE A 74 -5.24 4.68 -3.27
CA PHE A 74 -5.99 5.33 -2.20
C PHE A 74 -7.51 5.19 -2.38
N CYS A 75 -8.25 5.43 -1.28
CA CYS A 75 -9.70 5.54 -1.29
C CYS A 75 -10.12 6.97 -1.66
N ASP A 76 -10.90 7.13 -2.72
CA ASP A 76 -11.45 8.42 -3.13
C ASP A 76 -12.49 8.99 -2.14
N LYS A 77 -13.17 8.13 -1.38
CA LYS A 77 -14.18 8.56 -0.39
C LYS A 77 -13.58 9.13 0.90
N CYS A 78 -12.46 8.60 1.38
CA CYS A 78 -11.89 8.99 2.68
C CYS A 78 -10.40 9.35 2.65
N GLY A 79 -9.76 9.34 1.47
CA GLY A 79 -8.36 9.72 1.29
C GLY A 79 -7.32 8.70 1.80
N SER A 80 -7.75 7.60 2.45
CA SER A 80 -6.81 6.61 3.01
C SER A 80 -5.97 5.97 1.90
N GLY A 81 -4.64 6.13 1.97
CA GLY A 81 -3.73 5.46 1.05
C GLY A 81 -3.44 4.03 1.50
N LEU A 82 -3.94 3.02 0.78
CA LEU A 82 -3.79 1.61 1.17
C LEU A 82 -2.60 0.91 0.51
N LEU A 83 -2.28 1.27 -0.73
CA LEU A 83 -1.38 0.49 -1.58
C LEU A 83 -0.31 1.37 -2.23
N ALA A 84 0.76 0.76 -2.69
CA ALA A 84 1.65 1.31 -3.71
C ALA A 84 2.13 0.20 -4.65
N LEU A 85 2.28 0.53 -5.92
CA LEU A 85 2.72 -0.35 -7.01
C LEU A 85 3.90 0.30 -7.72
N LEU A 86 4.94 -0.49 -8.00
CA LEU A 86 6.02 -0.07 -8.88
C LEU A 86 5.71 -0.54 -10.31
N GLU A 87 6.16 0.21 -11.30
CA GLU A 87 5.80 0.09 -12.72
C GLU A 87 6.04 -1.31 -13.33
N LEU A 88 7.02 -2.05 -12.85
CA LEU A 88 7.43 -3.36 -13.39
C LEU A 88 7.13 -4.57 -12.48
N GLU A 89 6.46 -4.36 -11.33
CA GLU A 89 6.55 -5.35 -10.26
C GLU A 89 5.32 -6.22 -10.04
N ARG A 90 5.57 -7.52 -9.90
CA ARG A 90 4.61 -8.57 -9.52
C ARG A 90 4.18 -8.48 -8.04
N VAL A 91 4.63 -7.45 -7.32
CA VAL A 91 4.38 -7.24 -5.90
C VAL A 91 3.61 -5.94 -5.66
N VAL A 92 2.89 -5.92 -4.55
CA VAL A 92 2.14 -4.78 -4.05
C VAL A 92 2.68 -4.43 -2.67
N PHE A 93 2.92 -3.14 -2.44
CA PHE A 93 3.22 -2.61 -1.13
C PHE A 93 1.91 -2.25 -0.43
N VAL A 94 1.55 -2.99 0.62
CA VAL A 94 0.37 -2.71 1.44
C VAL A 94 0.80 -1.84 2.62
N LYS A 95 0.11 -0.72 2.89
CA LYS A 95 0.37 0.08 4.09
C LYS A 95 -0.13 -0.68 5.32
N ALA A 96 0.77 -1.00 6.24
CA ALA A 96 0.40 -1.81 7.42
C ALA A 96 -0.54 -1.08 8.39
N GLY A 97 -0.58 0.26 8.35
CA GLY A 97 -1.45 1.08 9.21
C GLY A 97 -2.93 1.06 8.86
N THR A 98 -3.33 0.28 7.84
CA THR A 98 -4.74 0.06 7.47
C THR A 98 -5.20 -1.36 7.78
N GLY A 99 -4.41 -2.15 8.51
CA GLY A 99 -4.77 -3.48 9.01
C GLY A 99 -5.75 -3.43 10.17
#